data_AF-A0A368CBP0-F1
#
_entry.id   AF-A0A368CBP0-F1
#
_cell.length_a   1.000
_cell.length_b   1.000
_cell.length_c   1.000
_cell.angle_alpha   90.00
_cell.angle_beta   90.00
_cell.angle_gamma   90.00
#
_symmetry.space_group_name_H-M   'P 1'
#
loop_
_entity.id
_entity.type
_entity.pdbx_description
1 polymer ?
#
loop_
_entity_poly.entity_id
_entity_poly.type
_entity_poly.pdbx_seq_one_letter_code
_entity_poly.pdbx_strand_id
1 'polypeptide(L)'
;MELSQPDQLRLNVLLAQAVQAIRIDESRMLLHALSAKGDIQIQLHATCKDEKYIKLVRQWLSTQVLGSPGGYPVFLKRWTRMGQGIGAASSASLEKLLLLGEPEAIVAVVHATDVSNEIARRAWWCSPTSENARCLLRSQQVVEGSMGTELAHFLVEFLPFEESSRAMMSSVQLILQAELISTKTRADIWQRAKRRNAFYLGFIRQGTQALPAEQPCHPEYELCQQLLAQQDDPCLQILHTMFSSAGQTLLEIIGIVLRKPNDQDVAVELFNSIGDTFNSELALPRHWRSIEELIECVEKTIQAERFSSIIRQWPPAYAYIYAILYLAMLSETLLDPIFGVTDSIGSVMRKRIKHLTDPILEQLSAIT
;
A
#
# COMPACT_ATOMS: atom_id res chain seq x y z
N MET A 1 -17.32 -31.25 25.82
CA MET A 1 -18.32 -31.39 24.75
C MET A 1 -17.54 -31.69 23.49
N GLU A 2 -17.93 -32.73 22.79
CA GLU A 2 -17.20 -33.27 21.64
C GLU A 2 -18.01 -33.04 20.36
N LEU A 3 -17.31 -33.11 19.22
CA LEU A 3 -17.96 -33.08 17.90
C LEU A 3 -18.89 -34.29 17.74
N SER A 4 -19.87 -34.18 16.85
CA SER A 4 -20.69 -35.35 16.50
C SER A 4 -19.78 -36.43 15.88
N GLN A 5 -20.00 -37.70 16.22
CA GLN A 5 -19.22 -38.80 15.65
C GLN A 5 -19.23 -38.82 14.11
N PRO A 6 -20.37 -38.56 13.43
CA PRO A 6 -20.41 -38.46 11.97
C PRO A 6 -19.54 -37.33 11.42
N ASP A 7 -19.58 -36.13 12.03
CA ASP A 7 -18.77 -35.01 11.56
C ASP A 7 -17.28 -35.26 11.82
N GLN A 8 -16.91 -35.80 12.98
CA GLN A 8 -15.52 -36.15 13.29
C GLN A 8 -14.95 -37.15 12.27
N LEU A 9 -15.72 -38.16 11.87
CA LEU A 9 -15.32 -39.11 10.84
C LEU A 9 -15.13 -38.41 9.48
N ARG A 10 -16.08 -37.57 9.07
CA ARG A 10 -16.02 -36.83 7.80
C ARG A 10 -14.83 -35.88 7.75
N LEU A 11 -14.54 -35.19 8.85
CA LEU A 11 -13.40 -34.28 8.96
C LEU A 11 -12.06 -35.01 8.95
N ASN A 12 -11.96 -36.19 9.58
CA ASN A 12 -10.77 -37.05 9.47
C ASN A 12 -10.51 -37.49 8.03
N VAL A 13 -11.57 -37.95 7.35
CA VAL A 13 -11.48 -38.34 5.93
C VAL A 13 -11.09 -37.16 5.06
N LEU A 14 -11.60 -35.96 5.36
CA LEU A 14 -11.25 -34.73 4.66
C LEU A 14 -9.76 -34.41 4.77
N LEU A 15 -9.19 -34.40 5.99
CA LEU A 15 -7.78 -34.07 6.19
C LEU A 15 -6.83 -35.09 5.54
N ALA A 16 -7.26 -36.34 5.37
CA ALA A 16 -6.50 -37.35 4.64
C ALA A 16 -6.43 -37.11 3.11
N GLN A 17 -7.26 -36.23 2.55
CA GLN A 17 -7.33 -35.95 1.11
C GLN A 17 -6.39 -34.82 0.64
N ALA A 18 -5.38 -34.45 1.44
CA ALA A 18 -4.43 -33.38 1.11
C ALA A 18 -5.13 -32.06 0.73
N VAL A 19 -6.08 -31.64 1.57
CA VAL A 19 -6.73 -30.33 1.44
C VAL A 19 -5.73 -29.18 1.54
N GLN A 20 -5.99 -28.12 0.78
CA GLN A 20 -5.13 -26.95 0.64
C GLN A 20 -5.57 -25.77 1.51
N ALA A 21 -6.89 -25.62 1.73
CA ALA A 21 -7.46 -24.55 2.52
C ALA A 21 -8.87 -24.94 3.01
N ILE A 22 -9.31 -24.38 4.14
CA ILE A 22 -10.62 -24.62 4.75
C ILE A 22 -11.25 -23.28 5.13
N ARG A 23 -12.53 -23.09 4.78
CA ARG A 23 -13.39 -22.01 5.29
C ARG A 23 -14.72 -22.56 5.78
N ILE A 24 -15.35 -21.89 6.74
CA ILE A 24 -16.62 -22.31 7.33
C ILE A 24 -17.64 -21.20 7.08
N ASP A 25 -18.75 -21.54 6.43
CA ASP A 25 -19.95 -20.70 6.41
C ASP A 25 -20.71 -20.95 7.71
N GLU A 26 -20.53 -20.04 8.67
CA GLU A 26 -21.15 -20.14 9.99
C GLU A 26 -22.67 -20.09 9.93
N SER A 27 -23.24 -19.36 8.96
CA SER A 27 -24.69 -19.19 8.83
C SER A 27 -25.38 -20.44 8.30
N ARG A 28 -24.70 -21.17 7.40
CA ARG A 28 -25.21 -22.41 6.80
C ARG A 28 -24.74 -23.68 7.50
N MET A 29 -23.88 -23.53 8.52
CA MET A 29 -23.21 -24.65 9.17
C MET A 29 -22.52 -25.57 8.14
N LEU A 30 -21.82 -24.96 7.19
CA LEU A 30 -21.23 -25.65 6.04
C LEU A 30 -19.71 -25.42 6.00
N LEU A 31 -18.95 -26.52 6.04
CA LEU A 31 -17.51 -26.47 5.86
C LEU A 31 -17.17 -26.66 4.39
N HIS A 32 -16.36 -25.75 3.85
CA HIS A 32 -15.78 -25.84 2.52
C HIS A 32 -14.29 -26.13 2.63
N ALA A 33 -13.80 -27.04 1.80
CA ALA A 33 -12.40 -27.34 1.69
C ALA A 33 -11.95 -27.33 0.24
N LEU A 34 -10.87 -26.61 -0.01
CA LEU A 34 -10.21 -26.56 -1.31
C LEU A 34 -9.26 -27.75 -1.43
N SER A 35 -9.37 -28.51 -2.52
CA SER A 35 -8.43 -29.59 -2.86
C SER A 35 -7.94 -29.45 -4.30
N ALA A 36 -6.88 -30.17 -4.67
CA ALA A 36 -6.40 -30.21 -6.05
C ALA A 36 -7.45 -30.74 -7.05
N LYS A 37 -8.46 -31.49 -6.58
CA LYS A 37 -9.54 -32.06 -7.41
C LYS A 37 -10.81 -31.19 -7.43
N GLY A 38 -10.82 -30.07 -6.71
CA GLY A 38 -11.96 -29.17 -6.58
C GLY A 38 -12.45 -28.99 -5.14
N ASP A 39 -13.62 -28.37 -5.00
CA ASP A 39 -14.21 -27.98 -3.73
C ASP A 39 -14.96 -29.15 -3.09
N ILE A 40 -14.66 -29.44 -1.82
CA ILE A 40 -15.35 -30.42 -0.99
C ILE A 40 -16.22 -29.67 0.01
N GLN A 41 -17.45 -30.14 0.21
CA GLN A 41 -18.40 -29.55 1.14
C GLN A 41 -18.84 -30.57 2.19
N ILE A 42 -18.89 -30.16 3.46
CA ILE A 42 -19.36 -30.97 4.58
C ILE A 42 -20.40 -30.18 5.36
N GLN A 43 -21.64 -30.64 5.32
CA GLN A 43 -22.69 -30.14 6.20
C GLN A 43 -22.38 -30.56 7.64
N LEU A 44 -22.26 -29.58 8.53
CA LEU A 44 -22.03 -29.78 9.95
C LEU A 44 -23.35 -30.01 10.67
N HIS A 45 -23.37 -31.00 11.57
CA HIS A 45 -24.55 -31.39 12.33
C HIS A 45 -24.30 -31.08 13.81
N ALA A 46 -24.65 -29.85 14.21
CA ALA A 46 -24.37 -29.35 15.54
C ALA A 46 -25.12 -30.15 16.62
N THR A 47 -24.39 -30.55 17.65
CA THR A 47 -24.94 -31.20 18.86
C THR A 47 -25.23 -30.20 19.98
N CYS A 48 -24.91 -28.92 19.75
CA CYS A 48 -25.11 -27.82 20.68
C CYS A 48 -25.36 -26.53 19.87
N LYS A 49 -25.41 -25.37 20.53
CA LYS A 49 -25.52 -24.08 19.83
C LYS A 49 -24.46 -23.94 18.74
N ASP A 50 -24.86 -23.50 17.55
CA ASP A 50 -24.03 -23.41 16.35
C ASP A 50 -22.69 -22.72 16.58
N GLU A 51 -22.68 -21.53 17.20
CA GLU A 51 -21.44 -20.80 17.54
C GLU A 51 -20.47 -21.63 18.39
N LYS A 52 -21.00 -22.39 19.35
CA LYS A 52 -20.20 -23.25 20.23
C LYS A 52 -19.69 -24.46 19.44
N TYR A 53 -20.51 -25.00 18.54
CA TYR A 53 -20.12 -26.12 17.69
C TYR A 53 -19.02 -25.74 16.70
N ILE A 54 -19.13 -24.58 16.05
CA ILE A 54 -18.10 -24.04 15.15
C ILE A 54 -16.76 -23.87 15.88
N LYS A 55 -16.77 -23.36 17.12
CA LYS A 55 -15.57 -23.26 17.96
C LYS A 55 -14.94 -24.64 18.24
N LEU A 56 -15.77 -25.67 18.48
CA LEU A 56 -15.26 -27.05 18.64
C LEU A 56 -14.65 -27.58 17.34
N VAL A 57 -15.26 -27.29 16.19
CA VAL A 57 -14.73 -27.71 14.87
C VAL A 57 -13.37 -27.06 14.62
N ARG A 58 -13.25 -25.75 14.85
CA ARG A 58 -11.99 -25.01 14.70
C ARG A 58 -10.91 -25.47 15.67
N GLN A 59 -11.27 -25.69 16.93
CA GLN A 59 -10.34 -26.23 17.93
C GLN A 59 -9.83 -27.62 17.51
N TRP A 60 -10.73 -28.46 16.99
CA TRP A 60 -10.36 -29.77 16.48
C TRP A 60 -9.43 -29.67 15.27
N LEU A 61 -9.76 -28.86 14.26
CA LEU A 61 -8.91 -28.61 13.09
C LEU A 61 -7.52 -28.12 13.51
N SER A 62 -7.48 -27.16 14.44
CA SER A 62 -6.24 -26.63 14.96
C SER A 62 -5.37 -27.68 15.66
N THR A 63 -5.99 -28.59 16.41
CA THR A 63 -5.28 -29.69 17.08
C THR A 63 -4.67 -30.66 16.05
N GLN A 64 -5.44 -31.03 15.03
CA GLN A 64 -4.99 -31.95 13.98
C GLN A 64 -3.89 -31.34 13.09
N VAL A 65 -4.04 -30.07 12.71
CA VAL A 65 -3.15 -29.42 11.74
C VAL A 65 -1.84 -28.93 12.37
N LEU A 66 -1.91 -28.36 13.59
CA LEU A 66 -0.74 -27.73 14.22
C LEU A 66 0.00 -28.69 15.16
N GLY A 67 -0.63 -29.77 15.63
CA GLY A 67 -0.02 -30.75 16.52
C GLY A 67 0.46 -30.19 17.87
N SER A 68 0.05 -28.97 18.25
CA SER A 68 0.54 -28.28 19.45
C SER A 68 -0.48 -28.36 20.59
N PRO A 69 -0.04 -28.72 21.82
CA PRO A 69 -0.93 -28.68 22.98
C PRO A 69 -1.38 -27.24 23.25
N GLY A 70 -2.67 -26.98 23.03
CA GLY A 70 -3.33 -25.68 23.21
C GLY A 70 -3.89 -25.02 21.94
N GLY A 71 -3.59 -25.54 20.74
CA GLY A 71 -4.20 -25.09 19.47
C GLY A 71 -4.07 -23.59 19.17
N TYR A 72 -5.02 -23.07 18.40
CA TYR A 72 -5.23 -21.66 18.10
C TYR A 72 -6.09 -21.01 19.20
N PRO A 73 -5.77 -19.81 19.72
CA PRO A 73 -4.78 -18.83 19.28
C PRO A 73 -3.40 -18.94 19.98
N VAL A 74 -3.15 -20.00 20.77
CA VAL A 74 -1.87 -20.18 21.49
C VAL A 74 -0.69 -20.29 20.50
N PHE A 75 -0.91 -20.93 19.35
CA PHE A 75 0.03 -20.93 18.23
C PHE A 75 0.40 -19.51 17.76
N LEU A 76 -0.59 -18.62 17.56
CA LEU A 76 -0.35 -17.24 17.15
C LEU A 76 0.47 -16.46 18.18
N LYS A 77 0.18 -16.61 19.47
CA LYS A 77 0.95 -15.92 20.53
C LYS A 77 2.41 -16.35 20.58
N ARG A 78 2.72 -17.58 20.17
CA ARG A 78 4.10 -18.08 20.05
C ARG A 78 4.73 -17.63 18.74
N TRP A 79 3.96 -17.59 17.66
CA TRP A 79 4.38 -17.11 16.35
C TRP A 79 4.76 -15.62 16.35
N THR A 80 3.94 -14.75 16.95
CA THR A 80 4.25 -13.32 17.08
C THR A 80 5.48 -13.05 17.95
N ARG A 81 5.76 -13.91 18.93
CA ARG A 81 6.97 -13.83 19.79
C ARG A 81 8.25 -14.31 19.12
N MET A 82 8.16 -15.22 18.15
CA MET A 82 9.32 -15.70 17.39
C MET A 82 9.79 -14.72 16.31
N GLY A 83 9.11 -13.58 16.18
CA GLY A 83 9.40 -12.57 15.16
C GLY A 83 8.74 -12.94 13.84
N GLN A 84 7.99 -12.01 13.27
CA GLN A 84 7.57 -12.08 11.86
C GLN A 84 8.78 -11.91 10.92
N GLY A 85 9.94 -11.48 11.43
CA GLY A 85 11.17 -11.27 10.68
C GLY A 85 12.27 -12.27 11.07
N ILE A 86 13.00 -12.70 10.03
CA ILE A 86 14.20 -13.55 10.03
C ILE A 86 13.92 -15.06 10.04
N GLY A 87 13.57 -15.60 8.86
CA GLY A 87 13.84 -16.99 8.47
C GLY A 87 12.81 -18.08 8.83
N ALA A 88 11.67 -17.76 9.46
CA ALA A 88 10.79 -18.78 10.06
C ALA A 88 9.31 -18.77 9.62
N ALA A 89 8.90 -18.00 8.61
CA ALA A 89 7.70 -18.30 7.84
C ALA A 89 8.09 -19.28 6.70
N SER A 90 8.38 -20.54 7.05
CA SER A 90 8.36 -21.56 6.00
C SER A 90 6.96 -21.53 5.37
N SER A 91 6.86 -21.57 4.03
CA SER A 91 5.57 -21.62 3.34
C SER A 91 4.62 -22.64 3.98
N ALA A 92 5.16 -23.77 4.46
CA ALA A 92 4.45 -24.81 5.22
C ALA A 92 3.70 -24.31 6.48
N SER A 93 4.16 -23.26 7.15
CA SER A 93 3.45 -22.65 8.29
C SER A 93 2.23 -21.86 7.85
N LEU A 94 2.31 -21.12 6.74
CA LEU A 94 1.18 -20.38 6.17
C LEU A 94 0.13 -21.33 5.60
N GLU A 95 0.56 -22.41 4.96
CA GLU A 95 -0.33 -23.48 4.48
C GLU A 95 -1.16 -24.08 5.62
N LYS A 96 -0.54 -24.34 6.77
CA LYS A 96 -1.24 -24.85 7.95
C LYS A 96 -2.28 -23.86 8.49
N LEU A 97 -1.99 -22.56 8.49
CA LEU A 97 -2.96 -21.55 8.94
C LEU A 97 -4.23 -21.54 8.07
N LEU A 98 -4.10 -21.80 6.77
CA LEU A 98 -5.24 -21.87 5.85
C LEU A 98 -6.16 -23.07 6.07
N LEU A 99 -5.72 -24.07 6.84
CA LEU A 99 -6.51 -25.27 7.17
C LEU A 99 -7.31 -25.13 8.47
N LEU A 100 -7.20 -24.00 9.18
CA LEU A 100 -7.81 -23.86 10.50
C LEU A 100 -9.31 -23.57 10.45
N GLY A 101 -9.83 -23.07 9.33
CA GLY A 101 -11.21 -22.56 9.26
C GLY A 101 -11.46 -21.32 10.15
N GLU A 102 -10.37 -20.66 10.57
CA GLU A 102 -10.36 -19.48 11.44
C GLU A 102 -10.19 -18.20 10.58
N PRO A 103 -11.14 -17.26 10.62
CA PRO A 103 -11.03 -16.00 9.87
C PRO A 103 -9.76 -15.21 10.19
N GLU A 104 -9.37 -15.15 11.47
CA GLU A 104 -8.18 -14.43 11.91
C GLU A 104 -6.88 -15.09 11.44
N ALA A 105 -6.88 -16.40 11.18
CA ALA A 105 -5.73 -17.08 10.59
C ALA A 105 -5.52 -16.65 9.13
N ILE A 106 -6.61 -16.43 8.38
CA ILE A 106 -6.53 -15.89 7.01
C ILE A 106 -5.97 -14.47 7.04
N VAL A 107 -6.43 -13.62 7.96
CA VAL A 107 -5.91 -12.26 8.15
C VAL A 107 -4.41 -12.29 8.42
N ALA A 108 -3.93 -13.21 9.27
CA ALA A 108 -2.51 -13.37 9.54
C ALA A 108 -1.71 -13.80 8.29
N VAL A 109 -2.29 -14.66 7.44
CA VAL A 109 -1.65 -15.12 6.20
C VAL A 109 -1.52 -13.99 5.18
N VAL A 110 -2.59 -13.22 4.93
CA VAL A 110 -2.55 -12.14 3.92
C VAL A 110 -1.65 -10.97 4.32
N HIS A 111 -1.35 -10.81 5.62
CA HIS A 111 -0.42 -9.80 6.13
C HIS A 111 1.03 -10.30 6.26
N ALA A 112 1.31 -11.56 5.90
CA ALA A 112 2.68 -12.06 5.91
C ALA A 112 3.54 -11.36 4.84
N THR A 113 4.84 -11.23 5.08
CA THR A 113 5.77 -10.52 4.19
C THR A 113 6.01 -11.26 2.87
N ASP A 114 6.12 -12.59 2.92
CA ASP A 114 6.57 -13.43 1.81
C ASP A 114 5.45 -14.40 1.36
N VAL A 115 4.31 -13.85 0.96
CA VAL A 115 3.19 -14.63 0.42
C VAL A 115 3.47 -15.00 -1.03
N SER A 116 3.56 -16.31 -1.34
CA SER A 116 3.67 -16.78 -2.72
C SER A 116 2.33 -16.68 -3.46
N ASN A 117 2.36 -16.67 -4.80
CA ASN A 117 1.17 -16.66 -5.64
C ASN A 117 0.17 -17.78 -5.29
N GLU A 118 0.66 -18.98 -4.95
CA GLU A 118 -0.21 -20.10 -4.60
C GLU A 118 -0.82 -19.97 -3.19
N ILE A 119 -0.10 -19.41 -2.22
CA ILE A 119 -0.67 -19.08 -0.90
C ILE A 119 -1.73 -17.98 -1.05
N ALA A 120 -1.46 -16.97 -1.87
CA ALA A 120 -2.41 -15.91 -2.19
C ALA A 120 -3.69 -16.46 -2.80
N ARG A 121 -3.60 -17.38 -3.78
CA ARG A 121 -4.77 -18.04 -4.38
C ARG A 121 -5.64 -18.75 -3.34
N ARG A 122 -5.02 -19.50 -2.43
CA ARG A 122 -5.72 -20.23 -1.36
C ARG A 122 -6.35 -19.27 -0.33
N ALA A 123 -5.63 -18.25 0.08
CA ALA A 123 -6.13 -17.23 1.01
C ALA A 123 -7.30 -16.43 0.40
N TRP A 124 -7.17 -16.06 -0.87
CA TRP A 124 -8.21 -15.39 -1.65
C TRP A 124 -9.47 -16.24 -1.79
N TRP A 125 -9.33 -17.53 -2.11
CA TRP A 125 -10.46 -18.48 -2.12
C TRP A 125 -11.16 -18.55 -0.76
N CYS A 126 -10.41 -18.52 0.34
CA CYS A 126 -10.99 -18.53 1.68
C CYS A 126 -11.82 -17.28 1.97
N SER A 127 -11.28 -16.09 1.67
CA SER A 127 -11.91 -14.80 2.02
C SER A 127 -11.62 -13.72 0.95
N PRO A 128 -12.47 -13.62 -0.08
CA PRO A 128 -12.28 -12.68 -1.18
C PRO A 128 -12.83 -11.29 -0.84
N THR A 129 -12.08 -10.50 -0.06
CA THR A 129 -12.45 -9.13 0.33
C THR A 129 -11.48 -8.09 -0.26
N SER A 130 -11.92 -6.84 -0.42
CA SER A 130 -11.05 -5.76 -0.90
C SER A 130 -9.85 -5.49 0.00
N GLU A 131 -10.01 -5.65 1.31
CA GLU A 131 -8.89 -5.57 2.27
C GLU A 131 -7.86 -6.67 2.04
N ASN A 132 -8.29 -7.92 1.85
CA ASN A 132 -7.39 -9.03 1.60
C ASN A 132 -6.70 -8.90 0.23
N ALA A 133 -7.42 -8.45 -0.80
CA ALA A 133 -6.82 -8.17 -2.11
C ALA A 133 -5.72 -7.11 -2.00
N ARG A 134 -5.97 -6.02 -1.26
CA ARG A 134 -4.96 -4.99 -1.01
C ARG A 134 -3.74 -5.53 -0.25
N CYS A 135 -3.93 -6.40 0.74
CA CYS A 135 -2.82 -6.99 1.50
C CYS A 135 -1.97 -7.91 0.62
N LEU A 136 -2.62 -8.81 -0.13
CA LEU A 136 -1.94 -9.75 -1.02
C LEU A 136 -1.13 -9.06 -2.14
N LEU A 137 -1.67 -7.97 -2.71
CA LEU A 137 -0.99 -7.18 -3.76
C LEU A 137 0.25 -6.40 -3.28
N ARG A 138 0.57 -6.42 -1.98
CA ARG A 138 1.84 -5.87 -1.47
C ARG A 138 3.02 -6.81 -1.69
N SER A 139 2.76 -8.09 -1.96
CA SER A 139 3.82 -9.07 -2.18
C SER A 139 4.20 -9.13 -3.65
N GLN A 140 5.50 -8.97 -3.94
CA GLN A 140 6.02 -9.00 -5.31
C GLN A 140 5.75 -10.35 -6.00
N GLN A 141 5.83 -11.47 -5.28
CA GLN A 141 5.54 -12.80 -5.84
C GLN A 141 4.08 -12.95 -6.29
N VAL A 142 3.16 -12.19 -5.69
CA VAL A 142 1.74 -12.17 -6.07
C VAL A 142 1.55 -11.26 -7.29
N VAL A 143 2.19 -10.08 -7.29
CA VAL A 143 2.15 -9.13 -8.40
C VAL A 143 2.68 -9.76 -9.70
N GLU A 144 3.78 -10.50 -9.63
CA GLU A 144 4.38 -11.21 -10.77
C GLU A 144 3.61 -12.47 -11.18
N GLY A 145 2.75 -12.98 -10.31
CA GLY A 145 1.97 -14.19 -10.53
C GLY A 145 0.58 -13.94 -11.13
N SER A 146 -0.13 -15.02 -11.41
CA SER A 146 -1.50 -14.96 -11.96
C SER A 146 -2.50 -14.25 -11.04
N MET A 147 -2.28 -14.33 -9.72
CA MET A 147 -3.17 -13.69 -8.74
C MET A 147 -3.11 -12.18 -8.81
N GLY A 148 -1.95 -11.58 -9.17
CA GLY A 148 -1.82 -10.13 -9.26
C GLY A 148 -2.90 -9.51 -10.15
N THR A 149 -3.09 -10.07 -11.35
CA THR A 149 -4.08 -9.57 -12.31
C THR A 149 -5.52 -9.80 -11.81
N GLU A 150 -5.80 -10.97 -11.23
CA GLU A 150 -7.13 -11.28 -10.69
C GLU A 150 -7.53 -10.32 -9.56
N LEU A 151 -6.63 -10.11 -8.60
CA LEU A 151 -6.84 -9.20 -7.47
C LEU A 151 -6.95 -7.74 -7.92
N ALA A 152 -6.15 -7.33 -8.91
CA ALA A 152 -6.23 -5.98 -9.45
C ALA A 152 -7.57 -5.71 -10.15
N HIS A 153 -8.06 -6.65 -10.95
CA HIS A 153 -9.38 -6.53 -11.58
C HIS A 153 -10.50 -6.46 -10.54
N PHE A 154 -10.46 -7.31 -9.51
CA PHE A 154 -11.41 -7.23 -8.40
C PHE A 154 -11.41 -5.83 -7.76
N LEU A 155 -10.23 -5.26 -7.47
CA LEU A 155 -10.15 -3.92 -6.89
C LEU A 155 -10.66 -2.84 -7.84
N VAL A 156 -10.42 -2.95 -9.15
CA VAL A 156 -10.94 -2.01 -10.16
C VAL A 156 -12.47 -1.99 -10.15
N GLU A 157 -13.10 -3.17 -10.10
CA GLU A 157 -14.55 -3.33 -10.01
C GLU A 157 -15.10 -2.81 -8.68
N PHE A 158 -14.35 -2.98 -7.59
CA PHE A 158 -14.74 -2.56 -6.24
C PHE A 158 -14.57 -1.05 -5.99
N LEU A 159 -13.64 -0.38 -6.68
CA LEU A 159 -13.32 1.05 -6.48
C LEU A 159 -14.54 2.01 -6.43
N PRO A 160 -15.61 1.85 -7.23
CA PRO A 160 -16.80 2.71 -7.14
C PRO A 160 -17.50 2.66 -5.77
N PHE A 161 -17.41 1.53 -5.08
CA PHE A 161 -18.03 1.25 -3.78
C PHE A 161 -17.13 1.59 -2.59
N GLU A 162 -15.88 1.95 -2.85
CA GLU A 162 -14.95 2.34 -1.80
C GLU A 162 -15.29 3.73 -1.27
N GLU A 163 -15.41 3.85 0.05
CA GLU A 163 -15.77 5.09 0.75
C GLU A 163 -14.58 5.75 1.46
N SER A 164 -13.62 4.94 1.92
CA SER A 164 -12.44 5.43 2.63
C SER A 164 -11.39 5.99 1.66
N SER A 165 -10.95 7.23 1.88
CA SER A 165 -9.87 7.86 1.11
C SER A 165 -8.59 7.00 1.12
N ARG A 166 -8.24 6.45 2.28
CA ARG A 166 -7.07 5.57 2.47
C ARG A 166 -7.18 4.30 1.63
N ALA A 167 -8.36 3.69 1.62
CA ALA A 167 -8.61 2.48 0.85
C ALA A 167 -8.66 2.74 -0.67
N MET A 168 -9.24 3.88 -1.10
CA MET A 168 -9.23 4.31 -2.51
C MET A 168 -7.79 4.48 -3.00
N MET A 169 -7.01 5.28 -2.28
CA MET A 169 -5.61 5.56 -2.59
C MET A 169 -4.77 4.28 -2.64
N SER A 170 -4.86 3.44 -1.60
CA SER A 170 -4.13 2.17 -1.55
C SER A 170 -4.53 1.25 -2.71
N SER A 171 -5.81 1.18 -3.06
CA SER A 171 -6.27 0.37 -4.19
C SER A 171 -5.70 0.90 -5.51
N VAL A 172 -5.79 2.20 -5.76
CA VAL A 172 -5.24 2.81 -6.99
C VAL A 172 -3.73 2.63 -7.07
N GLN A 173 -3.00 2.81 -5.97
CA GLN A 173 -1.57 2.53 -5.93
C GLN A 173 -1.27 1.07 -6.31
N LEU A 174 -1.98 0.11 -5.71
CA LEU A 174 -1.66 -1.30 -5.87
C LEU A 174 -2.00 -1.84 -7.27
N ILE A 175 -3.10 -1.38 -7.88
CA ILE A 175 -3.49 -1.83 -9.23
C ILE A 175 -2.63 -1.22 -10.35
N LEU A 176 -1.95 -0.10 -10.08
CA LEU A 176 -1.07 0.56 -11.05
C LEU A 176 0.33 -0.07 -11.11
N GLN A 177 0.64 -1.02 -10.25
CA GLN A 177 1.90 -1.77 -10.27
C GLN A 177 2.04 -2.58 -11.56
N ALA A 178 3.25 -2.59 -12.13
CA ALA A 178 3.61 -3.36 -13.31
C ALA A 178 2.57 -3.22 -14.46
N GLU A 179 2.15 -4.34 -15.04
CA GLU A 179 1.13 -4.43 -16.07
C GLU A 179 -0.15 -5.13 -15.56
N LEU A 180 -0.46 -4.98 -14.26
CA LEU A 180 -1.62 -5.63 -13.64
C LEU A 180 -2.97 -5.21 -14.24
N ILE A 181 -3.03 -4.02 -14.84
CA ILE A 181 -4.21 -3.50 -15.52
C ILE A 181 -3.85 -3.01 -16.93
N SER A 182 -4.84 -3.07 -17.83
CA SER A 182 -4.68 -2.58 -19.19
C SER A 182 -4.46 -1.05 -19.23
N THR A 183 -3.82 -0.57 -20.30
CA THR A 183 -3.67 0.86 -20.58
C THR A 183 -5.00 1.61 -20.65
N LYS A 184 -6.04 0.95 -21.18
CA LYS A 184 -7.42 1.47 -21.20
C LYS A 184 -7.97 1.65 -19.78
N THR A 185 -7.85 0.62 -18.94
CA THR A 185 -8.30 0.68 -17.54
C THR A 185 -7.55 1.76 -16.77
N ARG A 186 -6.24 1.90 -16.99
CA ARG A 186 -5.42 2.97 -16.42
C ARG A 186 -5.93 4.35 -16.82
N ALA A 187 -6.24 4.57 -18.09
CA ALA A 187 -6.80 5.82 -18.58
C ALA A 187 -8.19 6.12 -17.97
N ASP A 188 -9.05 5.11 -17.82
CA ASP A 188 -10.37 5.25 -17.18
C ASP A 188 -10.23 5.66 -15.70
N ILE A 189 -9.29 5.05 -14.96
CA ILE A 189 -8.99 5.43 -13.57
C ILE A 189 -8.46 6.86 -13.49
N TRP A 190 -7.60 7.26 -14.43
CA TRP A 190 -7.09 8.63 -14.53
C TRP A 190 -8.22 9.65 -14.72
N GLN A 191 -9.16 9.39 -15.63
CA GLN A 191 -10.31 10.29 -15.82
C GLN A 191 -11.19 10.38 -14.56
N ARG A 192 -11.31 9.29 -13.79
CA ARG A 192 -12.02 9.29 -12.51
C ARG A 192 -11.29 10.11 -11.44
N ALA A 193 -9.95 10.14 -11.46
CA ALA A 193 -9.15 10.88 -10.51
C ALA A 193 -9.41 12.39 -10.54
N LYS A 194 -9.71 12.95 -11.73
CA LYS A 194 -10.13 14.36 -11.91
C LYS A 194 -11.31 14.79 -11.03
N ARG A 195 -12.12 13.84 -10.55
CA ARG A 195 -13.29 14.09 -9.68
C ARG A 195 -13.07 13.61 -8.24
N ARG A 196 -12.03 12.81 -7.96
CA ARG A 196 -11.76 12.20 -6.65
C ARG A 196 -10.27 12.31 -6.32
N ASN A 197 -9.89 13.35 -5.57
CA ASN A 197 -8.50 13.65 -5.23
C ASN A 197 -7.72 12.47 -4.61
N ALA A 198 -8.37 11.59 -3.84
CA ALA A 198 -7.72 10.41 -3.26
C ALA A 198 -7.14 9.45 -4.32
N PHE A 199 -7.69 9.43 -5.54
CA PHE A 199 -7.16 8.61 -6.62
C PHE A 199 -5.83 9.15 -7.13
N TYR A 200 -5.64 10.48 -7.16
CA TYR A 200 -4.36 11.08 -7.56
C TYR A 200 -3.23 10.63 -6.65
N LEU A 201 -3.46 10.43 -5.35
CA LEU A 201 -2.43 9.93 -4.45
C LEU A 201 -1.92 8.54 -4.84
N GLY A 202 -2.79 7.68 -5.38
CA GLY A 202 -2.36 6.39 -5.92
C GLY A 202 -1.42 6.53 -7.12
N PHE A 203 -1.66 7.51 -8.00
CA PHE A 203 -0.75 7.83 -9.11
C PHE A 203 0.54 8.49 -8.64
N ILE A 204 0.47 9.44 -7.70
CA ILE A 204 1.64 10.11 -7.13
C ILE A 204 2.60 9.07 -6.54
N ARG A 205 2.08 8.07 -5.83
CA ARG A 205 2.87 6.97 -5.24
C ARG A 205 3.53 6.05 -6.25
N GLN A 206 3.00 5.95 -7.47
CA GLN A 206 3.62 5.19 -8.55
C GLN A 206 4.62 6.01 -9.37
N GLY A 207 4.66 7.33 -9.16
CA GLY A 207 5.57 8.22 -9.85
C GLY A 207 5.24 8.43 -11.33
N THR A 208 6.19 8.99 -12.06
CA THR A 208 6.02 9.46 -13.44
C THR A 208 5.73 8.34 -14.44
N GLN A 209 6.11 7.10 -14.14
CA GLN A 209 5.91 5.95 -15.04
C GLN A 209 4.43 5.56 -15.21
N ALA A 210 3.59 5.87 -14.22
CA ALA A 210 2.15 5.57 -14.26
C ALA A 210 1.31 6.71 -14.83
N LEU A 211 1.91 7.88 -15.08
CA LEU A 211 1.20 9.09 -15.47
C LEU A 211 1.14 9.28 -16.98
N PRO A 212 0.04 9.85 -17.51
CA PRO A 212 0.00 10.30 -18.88
C PRO A 212 0.85 11.57 -19.05
N ALA A 213 1.42 11.75 -20.23
CA ALA A 213 2.18 12.93 -20.64
C ALA A 213 1.23 14.05 -21.12
N GLU A 214 0.40 14.60 -20.21
CA GLU A 214 -0.61 15.63 -20.56
C GLU A 214 -0.03 17.06 -20.54
N GLN A 215 0.99 17.34 -19.70
CA GLN A 215 1.60 18.66 -19.57
C GLN A 215 2.82 18.85 -20.50
N PRO A 216 3.13 20.07 -20.98
CA PRO A 216 4.37 20.32 -21.70
C PRO A 216 5.58 20.09 -20.80
N CYS A 217 6.74 19.76 -21.38
CA CYS A 217 7.99 19.75 -20.62
C CYS A 217 8.32 21.16 -20.08
N HIS A 218 9.05 21.22 -18.98
CA HIS A 218 9.60 22.48 -18.48
C HIS A 218 10.51 23.10 -19.55
N PRO A 219 10.53 24.44 -19.74
CA PRO A 219 11.32 25.11 -20.78
C PRO A 219 12.81 24.76 -20.75
N GLU A 220 13.36 24.42 -19.58
CA GLU A 220 14.78 24.08 -19.41
C GLU A 220 15.06 22.57 -19.38
N TYR A 221 14.11 21.73 -19.81
CA TYR A 221 14.28 20.28 -19.88
C TYR A 221 15.51 19.85 -20.70
N GLU A 222 15.70 20.45 -21.89
CA GLU A 222 16.84 20.13 -22.76
C GLU A 222 18.18 20.53 -22.14
N LEU A 223 18.23 21.66 -21.44
CA LEU A 223 19.44 22.11 -20.74
C LEU A 223 19.77 21.17 -19.58
N CYS A 224 18.77 20.79 -18.78
CA CYS A 224 18.94 19.83 -17.70
C CYS A 224 19.48 18.49 -18.21
N GLN A 225 18.94 17.99 -19.34
CA GLN A 225 19.42 16.77 -19.99
C GLN A 225 20.90 16.88 -20.41
N GLN A 226 21.32 18.02 -20.97
CA GLN A 226 22.71 18.25 -21.37
C GLN A 226 23.65 18.28 -20.17
N LEU A 227 23.26 18.89 -19.06
CA LEU A 227 24.04 18.93 -17.83
C LEU A 227 24.14 17.54 -17.18
N LEU A 228 23.04 16.79 -17.14
CA LEU A 228 23.03 15.42 -16.60
C LEU A 228 23.95 14.48 -17.41
N ALA A 229 24.07 14.68 -18.72
CA ALA A 229 25.01 13.93 -19.56
C ALA A 229 26.49 14.22 -19.25
N GLN A 230 26.79 15.36 -18.61
CA GLN A 230 28.15 15.77 -18.24
C GLN A 230 28.48 15.43 -16.79
N GLN A 231 27.49 15.49 -15.90
CA GLN A 231 27.62 15.22 -14.47
C GLN A 231 26.46 14.36 -14.00
N ASP A 232 26.76 13.14 -13.55
CA ASP A 232 25.79 12.25 -12.93
C ASP A 232 25.53 12.69 -11.47
N ASP A 233 24.52 13.53 -11.28
CA ASP A 233 24.13 14.07 -9.96
C ASP A 233 22.66 13.72 -9.65
N PRO A 234 22.37 13.15 -8.46
CA PRO A 234 21.00 12.83 -8.05
C PRO A 234 20.00 13.99 -8.17
N CYS A 235 20.43 15.23 -7.91
CA CYS A 235 19.55 16.39 -8.03
C CYS A 235 19.21 16.68 -9.50
N LEU A 236 20.18 16.52 -10.41
CA LEU A 236 19.93 16.63 -11.86
C LEU A 236 19.03 15.49 -12.36
N GLN A 237 19.15 14.28 -11.83
CA GLN A 237 18.28 13.15 -12.17
C GLN A 237 16.81 13.43 -11.76
N ILE A 238 16.61 13.96 -10.55
CA ILE A 238 15.29 14.39 -10.07
C ILE A 238 14.76 15.53 -10.93
N LEU A 239 15.55 16.58 -11.20
CA LEU A 239 15.14 17.69 -12.07
C LEU A 239 14.74 17.21 -13.46
N HIS A 240 15.57 16.38 -14.09
CA HIS A 240 15.28 15.84 -15.41
C HIS A 240 13.97 15.05 -15.41
N THR A 241 13.72 14.24 -14.37
CA THR A 241 12.46 13.51 -14.22
C THR A 241 11.26 14.46 -14.06
N MET A 242 11.38 15.49 -13.21
CA MET A 242 10.31 16.46 -12.95
C MET A 242 10.07 17.41 -14.13
N PHE A 243 11.09 17.73 -14.92
CA PHE A 243 11.00 18.62 -16.08
C PHE A 243 10.43 17.93 -17.31
N SER A 244 10.37 16.60 -17.32
CA SER A 244 9.66 15.85 -18.36
C SER A 244 8.15 16.14 -18.33
N SER A 245 7.45 15.88 -19.44
CA SER A 245 5.99 16.01 -19.52
C SER A 245 5.24 15.24 -18.44
N ALA A 246 5.68 14.00 -18.15
CA ALA A 246 5.09 13.19 -17.08
C ALA A 246 5.41 13.75 -15.68
N GLY A 247 6.62 14.30 -15.49
CA GLY A 247 7.00 15.02 -14.28
C GLY A 247 6.17 16.27 -14.04
N GLN A 248 5.93 17.07 -15.07
CA GLN A 248 5.07 18.24 -15.00
C GLN A 248 3.62 17.87 -14.68
N THR A 249 3.13 16.75 -15.22
CA THR A 249 1.83 16.18 -14.86
C THR A 249 1.79 15.73 -13.39
N LEU A 250 2.88 15.16 -12.87
CA LEU A 250 3.00 14.78 -11.45
C LEU A 250 2.93 16.01 -10.53
N LEU A 251 3.71 17.05 -10.84
CA LEU A 251 3.73 18.30 -10.08
C LEU A 251 2.36 18.99 -10.06
N GLU A 252 1.66 18.99 -11.20
CA GLU A 252 0.30 19.54 -11.31
C GLU A 252 -0.65 18.82 -10.35
N ILE A 253 -0.69 17.47 -10.37
CA ILE A 253 -1.62 16.74 -9.50
C ILE A 253 -1.25 16.84 -8.03
N ILE A 254 0.04 16.91 -7.67
CA ILE A 254 0.48 17.22 -6.31
C ILE A 254 -0.12 18.57 -5.91
N GLY A 255 0.02 19.59 -6.75
CA GLY A 255 -0.54 20.92 -6.51
C GLY A 255 -2.07 20.92 -6.38
N ILE A 256 -2.79 20.13 -7.18
CA ILE A 256 -4.26 19.99 -7.09
C ILE A 256 -4.67 19.39 -5.74
N VAL A 257 -4.04 18.28 -5.33
CA VAL A 257 -4.36 17.61 -4.06
C VAL A 257 -3.99 18.50 -2.89
N LEU A 258 -2.83 19.17 -2.94
CA LEU A 258 -2.32 20.05 -1.87
C LEU A 258 -3.23 21.26 -1.60
N ARG A 259 -3.81 21.87 -2.66
CA ARG A 259 -4.77 22.97 -2.50
C ARG A 259 -6.07 22.52 -1.82
N LYS A 260 -6.46 21.27 -2.02
CA LYS A 260 -7.75 20.76 -1.53
C LYS A 260 -7.66 19.31 -1.04
N PRO A 261 -6.92 19.02 0.04
CA PRO A 261 -7.01 17.74 0.70
C PRO A 261 -8.40 17.61 1.33
N ASN A 262 -8.99 16.42 1.20
CA ASN A 262 -10.36 16.15 1.67
C ASN A 262 -10.39 15.91 3.19
N ASP A 263 -9.40 15.18 3.70
CA ASP A 263 -9.27 14.74 5.09
C ASP A 263 -7.78 14.65 5.49
N GLN A 264 -7.53 14.25 6.74
CA GLN A 264 -6.19 14.16 7.31
C GLN A 264 -5.37 13.04 6.68
N ASP A 265 -5.99 11.90 6.34
CA ASP A 265 -5.30 10.78 5.69
C ASP A 265 -4.72 11.20 4.33
N VAL A 266 -5.48 11.96 3.54
CA VAL A 266 -5.03 12.53 2.27
C VAL A 266 -3.87 13.50 2.47
N ALA A 267 -3.92 14.35 3.50
CA ALA A 267 -2.83 15.30 3.78
C ALA A 267 -1.54 14.58 4.23
N VAL A 268 -1.69 13.61 5.14
CA VAL A 268 -0.58 12.80 5.67
C VAL A 268 0.11 12.04 4.54
N GLU A 269 -0.65 11.30 3.72
CA GLU A 269 -0.03 10.55 2.63
C GLU A 269 0.60 11.49 1.60
N LEU A 270 -0.03 12.65 1.30
CA LEU A 270 0.55 13.60 0.35
C LEU A 270 1.94 14.08 0.81
N PHE A 271 2.10 14.45 2.08
CA PHE A 271 3.38 14.92 2.60
C PHE A 271 4.45 13.83 2.54
N ASN A 272 4.09 12.59 2.91
CA ASN A 272 4.98 11.45 2.80
C ASN A 272 5.35 11.15 1.33
N SER A 273 4.37 11.20 0.43
CA SER A 273 4.55 10.93 -1.00
C SER A 273 5.46 11.95 -1.67
N ILE A 274 5.30 13.24 -1.35
CA ILE A 274 6.18 14.29 -1.88
C ILE A 274 7.61 14.02 -1.40
N GLY A 275 7.84 13.86 -0.10
CA GLY A 275 9.20 13.59 0.38
C GLY A 275 9.79 12.30 -0.20
N ASP A 276 9.02 11.22 -0.32
CA ASP A 276 9.49 9.96 -0.95
C ASP A 276 9.93 10.20 -2.41
N THR A 277 9.16 11.00 -3.16
CA THR A 277 9.43 11.32 -4.57
C THR A 277 10.76 12.05 -4.76
N PHE A 278 11.09 12.99 -3.86
CA PHE A 278 12.27 13.83 -4.00
C PHE A 278 13.48 13.37 -3.18
N ASN A 279 13.31 12.48 -2.20
CA ASN A 279 14.38 12.13 -1.25
C ASN A 279 15.18 10.86 -1.58
N SER A 280 14.64 9.95 -2.38
CA SER A 280 15.16 8.58 -2.54
C SER A 280 16.68 8.52 -2.79
N GLU A 281 17.22 9.47 -3.56
CA GLU A 281 18.64 9.51 -3.93
C GLU A 281 19.46 10.53 -3.14
N LEU A 282 18.82 11.46 -2.41
CA LEU A 282 19.50 12.54 -1.68
C LEU A 282 19.76 12.20 -0.21
N ALA A 283 19.00 11.27 0.38
CA ALA A 283 19.13 10.82 1.77
C ALA A 283 19.09 11.97 2.80
N LEU A 284 18.14 12.88 2.65
CA LEU A 284 17.94 14.04 3.52
C LEU A 284 17.08 13.70 4.76
N PRO A 285 17.24 14.45 5.86
CA PRO A 285 16.40 14.33 7.05
C PRO A 285 14.94 14.74 6.76
N ARG A 286 13.99 13.99 7.31
CA ARG A 286 12.55 14.20 7.07
C ARG A 286 11.67 14.38 8.31
N HIS A 287 12.23 14.19 9.50
CA HIS A 287 11.47 14.20 10.77
C HIS A 287 11.37 15.60 11.38
N TRP A 288 10.85 16.55 10.61
CA TRP A 288 10.69 17.94 11.02
C TRP A 288 9.35 18.18 11.69
N ARG A 289 9.33 19.01 12.74
CA ARG A 289 8.10 19.48 13.40
C ARG A 289 7.87 20.98 13.28
N SER A 290 8.87 21.71 12.76
CA SER A 290 8.79 23.12 12.42
C SER A 290 9.20 23.29 10.96
N ILE A 291 8.42 24.10 10.25
CA ILE A 291 8.72 24.46 8.85
C ILE A 291 9.93 25.40 8.79
N GLU A 292 10.14 26.23 9.80
CA GLU A 292 11.28 27.13 9.94
C GLU A 292 12.59 26.33 10.10
N GLU A 293 12.62 25.31 10.96
CA GLU A 293 13.79 24.42 11.11
C GLU A 293 14.13 23.68 9.80
N LEU A 294 13.11 23.26 9.06
CA LEU A 294 13.29 22.65 7.74
C LEU A 294 13.91 23.66 6.77
N ILE A 295 13.40 24.90 6.73
CA ILE A 295 13.93 25.97 5.87
C ILE A 295 15.40 26.26 6.18
N GLU A 296 15.76 26.40 7.45
CA GLU A 296 17.15 26.59 7.88
C GLU A 296 18.05 25.42 7.40
N CYS A 297 17.54 24.19 7.46
CA CYS A 297 18.25 23.02 6.97
C CYS A 297 18.46 23.06 5.45
N VAL A 298 17.45 23.46 4.68
CA VAL A 298 17.55 23.63 3.22
C VAL A 298 18.58 24.69 2.88
N GLU A 299 18.50 25.86 3.52
CA GLU A 299 19.42 26.99 3.31
C GLU A 299 20.87 26.62 3.59
N LYS A 300 21.11 25.79 4.61
CA LYS A 300 22.44 25.24 4.90
C LYS A 300 22.86 24.20 3.87
N THR A 301 21.96 23.32 3.48
CA THR A 301 22.24 22.18 2.58
C THR A 301 22.60 22.64 1.18
N ILE A 302 21.93 23.68 0.65
CA ILE A 302 22.21 24.21 -0.70
C ILE A 302 23.59 24.85 -0.83
N GLN A 303 24.24 25.23 0.28
CA GLN A 303 25.62 25.77 0.26
C GLN A 303 26.69 24.69 0.02
N ALA A 304 26.33 23.42 0.00
CA ALA A 304 27.27 22.34 -0.27
C ALA A 304 27.92 22.51 -1.66
N GLU A 305 29.21 22.19 -1.75
CA GLU A 305 30.00 22.39 -2.97
C GLU A 305 29.39 21.70 -4.19
N ARG A 306 28.75 20.54 -4.01
CA ARG A 306 28.06 19.77 -5.06
C ARG A 306 27.02 20.58 -5.84
N PHE A 307 26.32 21.50 -5.18
CA PHE A 307 25.31 22.35 -5.82
C PHE A 307 25.93 23.60 -6.42
N SER A 308 27.02 24.09 -5.81
CA SER A 308 27.68 25.31 -6.26
C SER A 308 28.20 25.23 -7.70
N SER A 309 28.64 24.05 -8.16
CA SER A 309 29.07 23.84 -9.55
C SER A 309 27.89 23.96 -10.52
N ILE A 310 26.77 23.30 -10.23
CA ILE A 310 25.54 23.32 -11.03
C ILE A 310 25.00 24.75 -11.10
N ILE A 311 24.89 25.44 -9.96
CA ILE A 311 24.36 26.81 -9.88
C ILE A 311 25.23 27.81 -10.65
N ARG A 312 26.56 27.64 -10.64
CA ARG A 312 27.45 28.51 -11.43
C ARG A 312 27.26 28.34 -12.94
N GLN A 313 27.00 27.12 -13.39
CA GLN A 313 26.79 26.81 -14.81
C GLN A 313 25.37 27.16 -15.27
N TRP A 314 24.39 27.03 -14.37
CA TRP A 314 22.98 27.27 -14.61
C TRP A 314 22.38 28.06 -13.42
N PRO A 315 22.48 29.40 -13.42
CA PRO A 315 22.06 30.23 -12.28
C PRO A 315 20.60 30.04 -11.82
N PRO A 316 19.61 29.87 -12.73
CA PRO A 316 18.24 29.51 -12.35
C PRO A 316 18.13 28.23 -11.49
N ALA A 317 19.10 27.30 -11.61
CA ALA A 317 19.13 26.06 -10.83
C ALA A 317 19.10 26.28 -9.32
N TYR A 318 19.51 27.44 -8.82
CA TYR A 318 19.40 27.75 -7.39
C TYR A 318 17.95 27.56 -6.89
N ALA A 319 16.97 28.11 -7.61
CA ALA A 319 15.56 28.00 -7.23
C ALA A 319 15.07 26.55 -7.31
N TYR A 320 15.48 25.81 -8.34
CA TYR A 320 15.04 24.43 -8.55
C TYR A 320 15.64 23.47 -7.52
N ILE A 321 16.92 23.62 -7.22
CA ILE A 321 17.62 22.83 -6.20
C ILE A 321 17.03 23.14 -4.82
N TYR A 322 16.76 24.42 -4.52
CA TYR A 322 16.11 24.80 -3.27
C TYR A 322 14.74 24.12 -3.13
N ALA A 323 13.91 24.17 -4.18
CA ALA A 323 12.61 23.51 -4.20
C ALA A 323 12.72 22.00 -3.99
N ILE A 324 13.64 21.32 -4.69
CA ILE A 324 13.85 19.88 -4.52
C ILE A 324 14.26 19.54 -3.09
N LEU A 325 15.24 20.25 -2.53
CA LEU A 325 15.72 20.00 -1.17
C LEU A 325 14.58 20.19 -0.16
N TYR A 326 13.79 21.24 -0.31
CA TYR A 326 12.63 21.51 0.52
C TYR A 326 11.60 20.39 0.43
N LEU A 327 11.20 20.01 -0.79
CA LEU A 327 10.18 18.98 -1.03
C LEU A 327 10.64 17.60 -0.55
N ALA A 328 11.93 17.26 -0.72
CA ALA A 328 12.53 16.01 -0.26
C ALA A 328 12.49 15.87 1.27
N MET A 329 12.57 16.97 2.00
CA MET A 329 12.56 16.97 3.47
C MET A 329 11.15 16.85 4.06
N LEU A 330 10.08 16.88 3.26
CA LEU A 330 8.71 16.78 3.75
C LEU A 330 8.37 15.38 4.28
N SER A 331 7.63 15.34 5.38
CA SER A 331 6.93 14.15 5.85
C SER A 331 5.73 14.53 6.70
N GLU A 332 4.93 13.54 7.08
CA GLU A 332 3.79 13.71 7.98
C GLU A 332 4.13 14.38 9.31
N THR A 333 5.38 14.33 9.79
CA THR A 333 5.74 14.87 11.11
C THR A 333 5.55 16.38 11.22
N LEU A 334 5.52 17.11 10.10
CA LEU A 334 5.17 18.53 10.06
C LEU A 334 3.70 18.78 10.41
N LEU A 335 2.85 17.77 10.22
CA LEU A 335 1.42 17.82 10.54
C LEU A 335 1.17 17.46 12.01
N ASP A 336 2.08 16.75 12.69
CA ASP A 336 1.93 16.31 14.09
C ASP A 336 1.46 17.42 15.04
N PRO A 337 2.07 18.64 15.04
CA PRO A 337 1.67 19.70 15.97
C PRO A 337 0.24 20.19 15.74
N ILE A 338 -0.31 19.97 14.55
CA ILE A 338 -1.65 20.41 14.15
C ILE A 338 -2.64 19.26 14.38
N PHE A 339 -2.40 18.10 13.77
CA PHE A 339 -3.31 16.95 13.80
C PHE A 339 -3.28 16.21 15.14
N GLY A 340 -2.19 16.29 15.91
CA GLY A 340 -2.13 15.75 17.26
C GLY A 340 -3.11 16.41 18.24
N VAL A 341 -3.68 17.57 17.90
CA VAL A 341 -4.62 18.32 18.74
C VAL A 341 -5.98 18.54 18.08
N THR A 342 -6.25 17.96 16.90
CA THR A 342 -7.53 18.11 16.20
C THR A 342 -7.84 16.98 15.23
N ASP A 343 -9.10 16.62 15.16
CA ASP A 343 -9.71 15.71 14.18
C ASP A 343 -10.41 16.47 13.03
N SER A 344 -10.15 17.77 12.89
CA SER A 344 -10.83 18.59 11.87
C SER A 344 -10.58 18.07 10.46
N ILE A 345 -11.63 18.12 9.63
CA ILE A 345 -11.61 17.75 8.20
C ILE A 345 -12.07 18.92 7.32
N GLY A 346 -11.93 18.77 6.00
CA GLY A 346 -12.46 19.73 5.04
C GLY A 346 -11.86 21.14 5.16
N SER A 347 -12.71 22.17 5.12
CA SER A 347 -12.27 23.57 5.07
C SER A 347 -11.55 24.05 6.33
N VAL A 348 -11.96 23.55 7.50
CA VAL A 348 -11.34 23.92 8.79
C VAL A 348 -9.92 23.37 8.86
N MET A 349 -9.74 22.10 8.51
CA MET A 349 -8.43 21.46 8.41
C MET A 349 -7.50 22.23 7.46
N ARG A 350 -7.99 22.54 6.25
CA ARG A 350 -7.20 23.28 5.24
C ARG A 350 -6.74 24.65 5.72
N LYS A 351 -7.58 25.37 6.47
CA LYS A 351 -7.18 26.65 7.06
C LYS A 351 -6.06 26.48 8.09
N ARG A 352 -6.09 25.39 8.88
CA ARG A 352 -5.07 25.12 9.90
C ARG A 352 -3.72 24.78 9.30
N ILE A 353 -3.68 23.96 8.24
CA ILE A 353 -2.43 23.56 7.58
C ILE A 353 -1.94 24.55 6.51
N LYS A 354 -2.64 25.68 6.31
CA LYS A 354 -2.34 26.63 5.24
C LYS A 354 -0.89 27.15 5.26
N HIS A 355 -0.38 27.42 6.46
CA HIS A 355 1.00 27.86 6.66
C HIS A 355 2.06 26.82 6.26
N LEU A 356 1.67 25.54 6.18
CA LEU A 356 2.51 24.48 5.63
C LEU A 356 2.29 24.31 4.12
N THR A 357 1.04 24.37 3.66
CA THR A 357 0.72 24.10 2.25
C THR A 357 1.12 25.23 1.30
N ASP A 358 1.02 26.49 1.73
CA ASP A 358 1.36 27.64 0.87
C ASP A 358 2.85 27.64 0.47
N PRO A 359 3.82 27.50 1.40
CA PRO A 359 5.23 27.39 1.02
C PRO A 359 5.54 26.19 0.13
N ILE A 360 4.88 25.04 0.34
CA ILE A 360 5.04 23.87 -0.53
C ILE A 360 4.55 24.20 -1.96
N LEU A 361 3.42 24.90 -2.11
CA LEU A 361 2.92 25.34 -3.42
C LEU A 361 3.88 26.30 -4.13
N GLU A 362 4.56 27.17 -3.38
CA GLU A 362 5.60 28.05 -3.92
C GLU A 362 6.79 27.23 -4.46
N GLN A 363 7.24 26.22 -3.72
CA GLN A 363 8.32 25.34 -4.20
C GLN A 363 7.92 24.51 -5.42
N LEU A 364 6.69 24.02 -5.48
CA LEU A 364 6.19 23.35 -6.69
C LEU A 364 6.18 24.31 -7.88
N SER A 365 5.74 25.56 -7.68
CA SER A 365 5.69 26.57 -8.74
C SER A 365 7.08 26.96 -9.25
N ALA A 366 8.12 26.77 -8.43
CA ALA A 366 9.49 27.03 -8.87
C ALA A 366 9.99 25.98 -9.89
N ILE A 367 9.41 24.78 -9.95
CA ILE A 367 9.84 23.68 -10.83
C ILE A 367 8.78 23.27 -11.87
N THR A 368 7.77 24.12 -12.06
CA THR A 368 6.74 24.02 -13.12
C THR A 368 6.79 25.23 -14.02
#